data_AF-A0A2N6FQ65-F1
#
_entry.id   AF-A0A2N6FQ65-F1
#
_cell.length_a   1.000
_cell.length_b   1.000
_cell.length_c   1.000
_cell.angle_alpha   90.00
_cell.angle_beta   90.00
_cell.angle_gamma   90.00
#
_symmetry.space_group_name_H-M   'P 1'
#
loop_
_entity.id
_entity.type
_entity.pdbx_description
1 polymer ?
#
loop_
_entity_poly.entity_id
_entity_poly.type
_entity_poly.pdbx_seq_one_letter_code
_entity_poly.pdbx_strand_id
1 'polypeptide(L)'
;MKRTIFLTIVTIVLAAFFLVTDGFADDSGGEIVYKSVTFSHKSHVDGMGFDCETCHDGIFEMEAGSMVASPDFSMDSIYNGEFCGACHDGSMAFASDDDCTTCHTRPGGDILYFKPVKSVLFSHAVHTEAFGCESCHTGMFKMEALAAQENDDFTMESLYQGEYCGACHDGSTAFASDTQCATCHLGVKGYNRMQGGEQANQSGH
;
A
#
# COMPACT_ATOMS: atom_id res chain seq x y z
N MET A 1 -25.71 -42.72 58.59
CA MET A 1 -25.62 -43.02 57.15
C MET A 1 -26.07 -41.80 56.36
N LYS A 2 -25.42 -41.53 55.22
CA LYS A 2 -25.75 -40.50 54.20
C LYS A 2 -25.24 -39.06 54.45
N ARG A 3 -23.94 -38.93 54.74
CA ARG A 3 -23.13 -37.74 54.44
C ARG A 3 -22.38 -38.00 53.12
N THR A 4 -23.03 -37.84 51.96
CA THR A 4 -22.34 -38.08 50.68
C THR A 4 -22.92 -37.37 49.45
N ILE A 5 -23.90 -36.48 49.58
CA ILE A 5 -24.61 -35.93 48.40
C ILE A 5 -24.25 -34.46 48.08
N PHE A 6 -23.58 -33.73 48.99
CA PHE A 6 -23.35 -32.29 48.82
C PHE A 6 -22.02 -31.91 48.14
N LEU A 7 -21.13 -32.88 47.86
CA LEU A 7 -19.78 -32.62 47.35
C LEU A 7 -19.62 -32.80 45.83
N THR A 8 -20.62 -33.35 45.15
CA THR A 8 -20.55 -33.63 43.70
C THR A 8 -21.22 -32.57 42.82
N ILE A 9 -21.93 -31.59 43.39
CA ILE A 9 -22.62 -30.55 42.61
C ILE A 9 -21.76 -29.28 42.47
N VAL A 10 -20.86 -29.00 43.42
CA VAL A 10 -19.99 -27.81 43.38
C VAL A 10 -18.88 -27.94 42.32
N THR A 11 -18.51 -29.16 41.92
CA THR A 11 -17.53 -29.39 40.85
C THR A 11 -18.10 -29.28 39.43
N ILE A 12 -19.43 -29.33 39.25
CA ILE A 12 -20.03 -29.24 37.91
C ILE A 12 -20.30 -27.79 37.51
N VAL A 13 -20.51 -26.88 38.47
CA VAL A 13 -20.74 -25.45 38.15
C VAL A 13 -19.43 -24.70 37.83
N LEU A 14 -18.28 -25.18 38.33
CA LEU A 14 -16.98 -24.62 37.96
C LEU A 14 -16.46 -25.08 36.58
N ALA A 15 -17.13 -26.05 35.95
CA ALA A 15 -16.84 -26.47 34.58
C ALA A 15 -17.57 -25.61 33.52
N ALA A 16 -18.31 -24.58 33.94
CA ALA A 16 -18.90 -23.59 33.05
C ALA A 16 -18.01 -22.32 32.87
N PHE A 17 -16.81 -22.29 33.48
CA PHE A 17 -15.91 -21.13 33.45
C PHE A 17 -14.84 -21.16 32.34
N PHE A 18 -15.02 -21.99 31.33
CA PHE A 18 -14.33 -21.79 30.06
C PHE A 18 -15.39 -21.84 28.97
N LEU A 19 -16.13 -20.74 28.84
CA LEU A 19 -16.52 -20.31 27.50
C LEU A 19 -15.21 -20.09 26.76
N VAL A 20 -14.74 -21.17 26.14
CA VAL A 20 -13.74 -21.12 25.09
C VAL A 20 -14.41 -20.26 24.03
N THR A 21 -14.13 -18.97 24.06
CA THR A 21 -14.17 -18.17 22.85
C THR A 21 -12.97 -18.67 22.05
N ASP A 22 -13.13 -19.87 21.46
CA ASP A 22 -12.42 -20.18 20.24
C ASP A 22 -12.85 -19.05 19.32
N GLY A 23 -12.00 -18.04 19.20
CA GLY A 23 -12.06 -17.21 18.03
C GLY A 23 -12.04 -18.20 16.89
N PHE A 24 -13.13 -18.26 16.13
CA PHE A 24 -13.16 -18.97 14.86
C PHE A 24 -11.96 -18.40 14.10
N ALA A 25 -10.83 -19.12 14.11
CA ALA A 25 -9.80 -18.91 13.13
C ALA A 25 -10.54 -19.11 11.82
N ASP A 26 -10.65 -18.07 11.01
CA ASP A 26 -11.21 -18.28 9.69
C ASP A 26 -10.27 -19.27 9.00
N ASP A 27 -10.84 -20.39 8.58
CA ASP A 27 -10.07 -21.45 7.91
C ASP A 27 -9.62 -21.01 6.50
N SER A 28 -9.96 -19.78 6.08
CA SER A 28 -9.63 -19.24 4.77
C SER A 28 -8.26 -18.54 4.71
N GLY A 29 -7.63 -18.21 5.84
CA GLY A 29 -6.30 -17.58 5.88
C GLY A 29 -6.30 -16.06 6.07
N GLY A 30 -7.47 -15.44 6.26
CA GLY A 30 -7.61 -14.03 6.64
C GLY A 30 -7.25 -13.00 5.58
N GLU A 31 -7.17 -11.74 6.01
CA GLU A 31 -6.79 -10.59 5.19
C GLU A 31 -5.29 -10.30 5.36
N ILE A 32 -4.58 -10.17 4.24
CA ILE A 32 -3.16 -9.81 4.19
C ILE A 32 -3.06 -8.34 3.79
N VAL A 33 -2.35 -7.56 4.59
CA VAL A 33 -2.03 -6.16 4.26
C VAL A 33 -0.52 -6.00 4.16
N TYR A 34 -0.04 -5.54 3.02
CA TYR A 34 1.36 -5.23 2.79
C TYR A 34 1.52 -3.85 2.14
N LYS A 35 2.19 -2.93 2.83
CA LYS A 35 2.30 -1.51 2.42
C LYS A 35 0.91 -0.90 2.15
N SER A 36 0.59 -0.60 0.89
CA SER A 36 -0.71 -0.09 0.45
C SER A 36 -1.61 -1.18 -0.14
N VAL A 37 -1.13 -2.41 -0.27
CA VAL A 37 -1.85 -3.52 -0.89
C VAL A 37 -2.64 -4.31 0.15
N THR A 38 -3.89 -4.61 -0.17
CA THR A 38 -4.75 -5.51 0.61
C THR A 38 -5.13 -6.72 -0.24
N PHE A 39 -4.96 -7.93 0.30
CA PHE A 39 -5.39 -9.18 -0.29
C PHE A 39 -6.33 -9.91 0.68
N SER A 40 -7.45 -10.43 0.17
CA SER A 40 -8.42 -11.15 0.98
C SER A 40 -8.52 -12.60 0.53
N HIS A 41 -8.14 -13.55 1.40
CA HIS A 41 -8.41 -14.96 1.09
C HIS A 41 -9.91 -15.21 0.97
N LYS A 42 -10.72 -14.56 1.81
CA LYS A 42 -12.18 -14.68 1.77
C LYS A 42 -12.75 -14.37 0.38
N SER A 43 -12.25 -13.34 -0.31
CA SER A 43 -12.76 -13.03 -1.65
C SER A 43 -12.38 -14.09 -2.69
N HIS A 44 -11.23 -14.74 -2.54
CA HIS A 44 -10.72 -15.73 -3.49
C HIS A 44 -11.23 -17.15 -3.19
N VAL A 45 -11.19 -17.58 -1.93
CA VAL A 45 -11.62 -18.90 -1.49
C VAL A 45 -13.14 -18.96 -1.35
N ASP A 46 -13.74 -18.17 -0.45
CA ASP A 46 -15.20 -18.21 -0.24
C ASP A 46 -15.96 -17.54 -1.39
N GLY A 47 -15.41 -16.45 -1.93
CA GLY A 47 -16.07 -15.63 -2.94
C GLY A 47 -16.02 -16.22 -4.35
N MET A 48 -14.87 -16.75 -4.77
CA MET A 48 -14.67 -17.30 -6.11
C MET A 48 -14.64 -18.83 -6.14
N GLY A 49 -14.49 -19.49 -4.98
CA GLY A 49 -14.47 -20.95 -4.88
C GLY A 49 -13.14 -21.58 -5.28
N PHE A 50 -12.03 -20.85 -5.15
CA PHE A 50 -10.70 -21.43 -5.40
C PHE A 50 -10.27 -22.35 -4.26
N ASP A 51 -9.73 -23.51 -4.63
CA ASP A 51 -9.09 -24.44 -3.70
C ASP A 51 -7.71 -23.92 -3.28
N CYS A 52 -7.25 -24.30 -2.07
CA CYS A 52 -5.99 -23.83 -1.49
C CYS A 52 -4.80 -24.13 -2.40
N GLU A 53 -4.81 -25.30 -3.04
CA GLU A 53 -3.77 -25.81 -3.92
C GLU A 53 -3.66 -25.04 -5.24
N THR A 54 -4.66 -24.21 -5.57
CA THR A 54 -4.62 -23.33 -6.74
C THR A 54 -3.52 -22.29 -6.59
N CYS A 55 -3.29 -21.84 -5.37
CA CYS A 55 -2.30 -20.82 -5.04
C CYS A 55 -1.08 -21.44 -4.34
N HIS A 56 -1.29 -22.42 -3.47
CA HIS A 56 -0.25 -22.98 -2.60
C HIS A 56 0.21 -24.39 -3.01
N ASP A 57 1.50 -24.71 -2.98
CA ASP A 57 2.65 -23.82 -2.83
C ASP A 57 3.17 -23.33 -4.21
N GLY A 58 2.32 -23.36 -5.24
CA GLY A 58 2.72 -23.11 -6.62
C GLY A 58 3.02 -21.65 -6.94
N ILE A 59 2.11 -20.74 -6.57
CA ILE A 59 2.22 -19.28 -6.82
C ILE A 59 2.72 -18.58 -5.56
N PHE A 60 2.23 -19.01 -4.39
CA PHE A 60 2.59 -18.44 -3.10
C PHE A 60 2.95 -19.57 -2.14
N GLU A 61 3.98 -19.37 -1.31
CA GLU A 61 4.28 -20.28 -0.21
C GLU A 61 3.33 -20.00 0.96
N MET A 62 2.92 -21.03 1.70
CA MET A 62 2.09 -20.84 2.91
C MET A 62 2.83 -20.12 4.07
N GLU A 63 4.15 -19.97 4.00
CA GLU A 63 4.91 -19.22 5.00
C GLU A 63 4.58 -17.72 4.93
N ALA A 64 4.08 -17.17 6.04
CA ALA A 64 3.72 -15.76 6.13
C ALA A 64 4.93 -14.86 5.85
N GLY A 65 4.78 -13.96 4.86
CA GLY A 65 5.82 -13.01 4.46
C GLY A 65 6.86 -13.56 3.47
N SER A 66 6.76 -14.83 3.05
CA SER A 66 7.61 -15.43 2.01
C SER A 66 7.57 -14.63 0.69
N MET A 67 6.37 -14.27 0.23
CA MET A 67 6.15 -13.49 -0.99
C MET A 67 6.89 -12.15 -0.94
N VAL A 68 6.78 -11.40 0.16
CA VAL A 68 7.39 -10.06 0.27
C VAL A 68 8.90 -10.11 0.49
N ALA A 69 9.43 -11.26 0.89
CA ALA A 69 10.87 -11.51 0.97
C ALA A 69 11.47 -11.90 -0.39
N SER A 70 10.64 -12.26 -1.38
CA SER A 70 11.11 -12.56 -2.73
C SER A 70 11.61 -11.27 -3.41
N PRO A 71 12.84 -11.25 -3.94
CA PRO A 71 13.35 -10.11 -4.71
C PRO A 71 12.58 -9.91 -6.02
N ASP A 72 11.88 -10.94 -6.50
CA ASP A 72 11.13 -10.91 -7.75
C ASP A 72 9.72 -10.33 -7.55
N PHE A 73 9.26 -10.16 -6.30
CA PHE A 73 7.93 -9.60 -6.04
C PHE A 73 7.88 -8.10 -6.37
N SER A 74 7.42 -7.80 -7.58
CA SER A 74 7.32 -6.46 -8.15
C SER A 74 6.11 -6.35 -9.09
N MET A 75 5.65 -5.12 -9.37
CA MET A 75 4.61 -4.91 -10.39
C MET A 75 5.07 -5.35 -11.77
N ASP A 76 6.37 -5.21 -12.10
CA ASP A 76 6.91 -5.67 -13.38
C ASP A 76 6.75 -7.20 -13.52
N SER A 77 7.06 -7.97 -12.48
CA SER A 77 6.82 -9.42 -12.45
C SER A 77 5.33 -9.76 -12.52
N ILE A 78 4.48 -9.00 -11.83
CA ILE A 78 3.02 -9.17 -11.90
C ILE A 78 2.50 -8.93 -13.32
N TYR A 79 2.96 -7.90 -14.02
CA TYR A 79 2.60 -7.66 -15.42
C TYR A 79 3.11 -8.76 -16.36
N ASN A 80 4.17 -9.47 -15.98
CA ASN A 80 4.70 -10.62 -16.71
C ASN A 80 4.01 -11.95 -16.36
N GLY A 81 2.92 -11.93 -15.58
CA GLY A 81 2.12 -13.11 -15.25
C GLY A 81 2.59 -13.87 -14.01
N GLU A 82 3.47 -13.30 -13.19
CA GLU A 82 3.91 -13.89 -11.93
C GLU A 82 3.04 -13.40 -10.75
N PHE A 83 3.03 -14.13 -9.64
CA PHE A 83 2.27 -13.80 -8.42
C PHE A 83 0.78 -13.49 -8.73
N CYS A 84 0.31 -12.29 -8.41
CA CYS A 84 -1.06 -11.84 -8.68
C CYS A 84 -1.39 -11.91 -10.18
N GLY A 85 -0.41 -11.68 -11.04
CA GLY A 85 -0.54 -11.66 -12.49
C GLY A 85 -0.83 -13.02 -13.11
N ALA A 86 -0.63 -14.12 -12.38
CA ALA A 86 -0.99 -15.46 -12.83
C ALA A 86 -2.51 -15.60 -13.08
N CYS A 87 -3.32 -14.75 -12.44
CA CYS A 87 -4.77 -14.70 -12.63
C CYS A 87 -5.27 -13.30 -13.02
N HIS A 88 -4.65 -12.23 -12.51
CA HIS A 88 -5.01 -10.83 -12.85
C HIS A 88 -4.35 -10.38 -14.18
N ASP A 89 -4.63 -11.15 -15.23
CA ASP A 89 -4.06 -11.04 -16.58
C ASP A 89 -5.02 -10.39 -17.60
N GLY A 90 -6.21 -9.99 -17.16
CA GLY A 90 -7.28 -9.46 -18.03
C GLY A 90 -8.11 -10.53 -18.74
N SER A 91 -7.81 -11.81 -18.54
CA SER A 91 -8.54 -12.94 -19.13
C SER A 91 -9.24 -13.78 -18.06
N MET A 92 -8.53 -14.17 -17.00
CA MET A 92 -9.05 -14.95 -15.88
C MET A 92 -9.68 -14.04 -14.82
N ALA A 93 -9.05 -12.92 -14.52
CA ALA A 93 -9.57 -11.84 -13.69
C ALA A 93 -9.27 -10.48 -14.33
N PHE A 94 -9.68 -9.39 -13.67
CA PHE A 94 -9.34 -8.04 -14.14
C PHE A 94 -7.81 -7.87 -14.22
N ALA A 95 -7.35 -7.12 -15.21
CA ALA A 95 -5.93 -6.92 -15.46
C ALA A 95 -5.26 -6.08 -14.36
N SER A 96 -4.03 -6.43 -14.01
CA SER A 96 -3.27 -5.75 -12.95
C SER A 96 -2.82 -4.32 -13.31
N ASP A 97 -2.94 -3.92 -14.58
CA ASP A 97 -2.45 -2.65 -15.13
C ASP A 97 -3.53 -1.59 -15.37
N ASP A 98 -4.80 -1.90 -15.07
CA ASP A 98 -5.94 -0.99 -15.29
C ASP A 98 -6.43 -0.34 -13.98
N ASP A 99 -6.93 -1.14 -13.03
CA ASP A 99 -7.44 -0.62 -11.75
C ASP A 99 -6.46 -0.86 -10.59
N CYS A 100 -5.50 0.05 -10.46
CA CYS A 100 -4.50 0.00 -9.39
C CYS A 100 -5.15 0.06 -7.99
N THR A 101 -6.31 0.71 -7.85
CA THR A 101 -6.91 1.04 -6.54
C THR A 101 -7.65 -0.13 -5.90
N THR A 102 -8.01 -1.14 -6.69
CA THR A 102 -8.62 -2.38 -6.17
C THR A 102 -7.67 -3.09 -5.19
N CYS A 103 -6.37 -3.11 -5.50
CA CYS A 103 -5.36 -3.69 -4.62
C CYS A 103 -4.69 -2.61 -3.75
N HIS A 104 -4.27 -1.49 -4.34
CA HIS A 104 -3.59 -0.40 -3.65
C HIS A 104 -4.58 0.57 -2.99
N THR A 105 -5.08 0.21 -1.83
CA THR A 105 -6.18 0.92 -1.15
C THR A 105 -5.77 2.20 -0.43
N ARG A 106 -4.47 2.44 -0.25
CA ARG A 106 -3.95 3.66 0.38
C ARG A 106 -3.36 4.60 -0.67
N PRO A 107 -3.93 5.81 -0.88
CA PRO A 107 -3.34 6.78 -1.78
C PRO A 107 -1.95 7.17 -1.28
N GLY A 108 -1.01 7.42 -2.19
CA GLY A 108 0.39 7.75 -1.86
C GLY A 108 0.57 8.98 -0.97
N GLY A 109 -0.49 9.79 -0.81
CA GLY A 109 -0.52 10.95 0.07
C GLY A 109 0.36 12.09 -0.42
N ASP A 110 0.65 13.04 0.45
CA ASP A 110 1.60 14.10 0.16
C ASP A 110 3.03 13.62 0.44
N ILE A 111 3.92 13.79 -0.55
CA ILE A 111 5.34 13.45 -0.45
C ILE A 111 6.13 14.74 -0.25
N LEU A 112 6.95 14.76 0.79
CA LEU A 112 7.88 15.86 1.07
C LEU A 112 9.32 15.41 0.81
N TYR A 113 9.87 15.83 -0.33
CA TYR A 113 11.27 15.56 -0.65
C TYR A 113 12.22 16.47 0.14
N PHE A 114 13.38 15.91 0.48
CA PHE A 114 14.41 16.59 1.26
C PHE A 114 15.81 16.57 0.62
N LYS A 115 15.96 15.90 -0.52
CA LYS A 115 17.14 15.96 -1.38
C LYS A 115 16.73 16.33 -2.82
N PRO A 116 17.60 17.03 -3.58
CA PRO A 116 18.87 17.63 -3.15
C PRO A 116 18.67 18.88 -2.28
N VAL A 117 17.48 19.47 -2.31
CA VAL A 117 17.10 20.61 -1.47
C VAL A 117 15.96 20.23 -0.54
N LYS A 118 15.92 20.84 0.65
CA LYS A 118 14.87 20.57 1.62
C LYS A 118 13.53 21.14 1.16
N SER A 119 12.45 20.45 1.50
CA SER A 119 11.07 20.93 1.47
C SER A 119 10.51 21.19 0.07
N VAL A 120 10.49 20.15 -0.76
CA VAL A 120 9.72 20.11 -2.01
C VAL A 120 8.49 19.24 -1.80
N LEU A 121 7.30 19.82 -1.96
CA LEU A 121 6.04 19.12 -1.77
C LEU A 121 5.48 18.63 -3.10
N PHE A 122 5.10 17.36 -3.13
CA PHE A 122 4.27 16.75 -4.16
C PHE A 122 2.99 16.24 -3.51
N SER A 123 1.83 16.47 -4.14
CA SER A 123 0.53 16.01 -3.64
C SER A 123 -0.13 15.10 -4.65
N HIS A 124 -0.36 13.83 -4.29
CA HIS A 124 -1.11 12.92 -5.17
C HIS A 124 -2.51 13.45 -5.44
N ALA A 125 -3.21 13.98 -4.44
CA ALA A 125 -4.60 14.43 -4.58
C ALA A 125 -4.76 15.43 -5.73
N VAL A 126 -3.82 16.38 -5.86
CA VAL A 126 -3.84 17.38 -6.95
C VAL A 126 -3.58 16.74 -8.32
N HIS A 127 -2.67 15.76 -8.40
CA HIS A 127 -2.29 15.16 -9.68
C HIS A 127 -3.31 14.12 -10.16
N THR A 128 -3.89 13.35 -9.24
CA THR A 128 -4.87 12.31 -9.55
C THR A 128 -6.24 12.87 -9.96
N GLU A 129 -6.46 14.18 -9.84
CA GLU A 129 -7.62 14.84 -10.44
C GLU A 129 -7.56 14.88 -11.98
N ALA A 130 -6.35 14.84 -12.56
CA ALA A 130 -6.13 14.99 -14.00
C ALA A 130 -5.39 13.81 -14.65
N PHE A 131 -4.62 13.03 -13.88
CA PHE A 131 -3.78 11.96 -14.39
C PHE A 131 -4.05 10.63 -13.69
N GLY A 132 -3.97 9.53 -14.44
CA GLY A 132 -4.03 8.18 -13.91
C GLY A 132 -2.71 7.77 -13.22
N CYS A 133 -2.74 6.66 -12.49
CA CYS A 133 -1.57 6.17 -11.75
C CYS A 133 -0.42 5.79 -12.70
N GLU A 134 -0.77 5.18 -13.82
CA GLU A 134 0.11 4.71 -14.89
C GLU A 134 0.87 5.84 -15.57
N SER A 135 0.30 7.05 -15.59
CA SER A 135 0.92 8.25 -16.15
C SER A 135 2.25 8.61 -15.46
N CYS A 136 2.43 8.16 -14.20
CA CYS A 136 3.67 8.36 -13.45
C CYS A 136 4.38 7.04 -13.13
N HIS A 137 3.64 5.99 -12.77
CA HIS A 137 4.21 4.82 -12.09
C HIS A 137 4.69 3.68 -12.99
N THR A 138 4.48 3.76 -14.30
CA THR A 138 4.98 2.77 -15.27
C THR A 138 6.36 3.12 -15.83
N GLY A 139 7.02 4.18 -15.32
CA GLY A 139 8.40 4.47 -15.72
C GLY A 139 9.04 5.68 -15.05
N MET A 140 8.28 6.73 -14.72
CA MET A 140 8.85 8.00 -14.23
C MET A 140 9.11 7.99 -12.73
N PHE A 141 8.20 7.44 -11.95
CA PHE A 141 8.30 7.36 -10.49
C PHE A 141 7.98 5.95 -10.01
N LYS A 142 8.85 5.37 -9.20
CA LYS A 142 8.51 4.11 -8.51
C LYS A 142 7.38 4.35 -7.51
N MET A 143 6.56 3.32 -7.27
CA MET A 143 5.54 3.29 -6.20
C MET A 143 6.17 3.17 -4.80
N GLU A 144 7.20 3.96 -4.54
CA GLU A 144 7.96 4.00 -3.31
C GLU A 144 8.29 5.46 -2.99
N ALA A 145 7.75 5.93 -1.87
CA ALA A 145 7.96 7.31 -1.44
C ALA A 145 9.46 7.59 -1.28
N LEU A 146 9.90 8.74 -1.79
CA LEU A 146 11.28 9.22 -1.71
C LEU A 146 12.30 8.41 -2.53
N ALA A 147 11.89 7.42 -3.34
CA ALA A 147 12.83 6.68 -4.17
C ALA A 147 13.56 7.59 -5.19
N ALA A 148 12.84 8.54 -5.81
CA ALA A 148 13.41 9.42 -6.82
C ALA A 148 14.56 10.29 -6.30
N GLN A 149 14.47 10.78 -5.06
CA GLN A 149 15.48 11.68 -4.49
C GLN A 149 16.78 10.99 -4.06
N GLU A 150 16.86 9.67 -4.18
CA GLU A 150 18.10 8.92 -4.01
C GLU A 150 18.88 8.81 -5.33
N ASN A 151 18.29 9.19 -6.46
CA ASN A 151 19.00 9.28 -7.72
C ASN A 151 19.77 10.60 -7.83
N ASP A 152 21.02 10.54 -8.31
CA ASP A 152 21.90 11.71 -8.44
C ASP A 152 21.40 12.74 -9.48
N ASP A 153 20.63 12.28 -10.46
CA ASP A 153 20.01 13.09 -11.52
C ASP A 153 18.68 13.73 -11.10
N PHE A 154 18.16 13.48 -9.89
CA PHE A 154 16.95 14.14 -9.39
C PHE A 154 17.19 15.63 -9.06
N THR A 155 17.34 16.45 -10.10
CA THR A 155 17.77 17.84 -10.04
C THR A 155 16.94 18.70 -11.00
N MET A 156 16.94 20.02 -10.78
CA MET A 156 16.23 20.95 -11.69
C MET A 156 16.74 20.86 -13.14
N GLU A 157 18.01 20.52 -13.35
CA GLU A 157 18.58 20.37 -14.69
C GLU A 157 17.87 19.24 -15.46
N SER A 158 17.70 18.06 -14.83
CA SER A 158 16.92 16.95 -15.40
C SER A 158 15.46 17.32 -15.62
N LEU A 159 14.85 18.08 -14.70
CA LEU A 159 13.48 18.59 -14.90
C LEU A 159 13.39 19.48 -16.13
N TYR A 160 14.35 20.37 -16.38
CA TYR A 160 14.36 21.20 -17.59
C TYR A 160 14.57 20.40 -18.88
N GLN A 161 15.12 19.18 -18.78
CA GLN A 161 15.29 18.25 -19.89
C GLN A 161 14.07 17.33 -20.09
N GLY A 162 13.00 17.52 -19.32
CA GLY A 162 11.76 16.76 -19.45
C GLY A 162 11.72 15.47 -18.62
N GLU A 163 12.62 15.32 -17.65
CA GLU A 163 12.60 14.18 -16.72
C GLU A 163 11.82 14.51 -15.44
N TYR A 164 11.39 13.48 -14.71
CA TYR A 164 10.66 13.61 -13.44
C TYR A 164 9.48 14.59 -13.56
N CYS A 165 9.36 15.55 -12.65
CA CYS A 165 8.30 16.57 -12.67
C CYS A 165 8.27 17.36 -13.99
N GLY A 166 9.43 17.52 -14.64
CA GLY A 166 9.59 18.27 -15.87
C GLY A 166 8.97 17.65 -17.10
N ALA A 167 8.67 16.35 -17.06
CA ALA A 167 7.95 15.66 -18.14
C ALA A 167 6.55 16.23 -18.38
N CYS A 168 5.97 16.89 -17.38
CA CYS A 168 4.69 17.61 -17.50
C CYS A 168 4.80 19.08 -17.10
N HIS A 169 5.70 19.46 -16.19
CA HIS A 169 5.99 20.86 -15.88
C HIS A 169 6.94 21.49 -16.93
N ASP A 170 6.50 21.43 -18.18
CA ASP A 170 7.20 21.81 -19.42
C ASP A 170 6.73 23.16 -20.00
N GLY A 171 5.66 23.75 -19.44
CA GLY A 171 5.02 24.97 -19.95
C GLY A 171 3.91 24.75 -20.97
N SER A 172 3.64 23.50 -21.35
CA SER A 172 2.58 23.10 -22.28
C SER A 172 1.54 22.21 -21.57
N THR A 173 1.97 21.13 -20.93
CA THR A 173 1.12 20.19 -20.20
C THR A 173 0.70 20.77 -18.85
N ALA A 174 1.66 21.35 -18.13
CA ALA A 174 1.45 22.13 -16.93
C ALA A 174 2.37 23.36 -16.94
N PHE A 175 2.34 24.17 -15.87
CA PHE A 175 3.25 25.31 -15.78
C PHE A 175 4.72 24.87 -15.80
N ALA A 176 5.58 25.66 -16.44
CA ALA A 176 6.99 25.35 -16.58
C ALA A 176 7.72 25.39 -15.23
N SER A 177 8.56 24.38 -14.99
CA SER A 177 9.32 24.18 -13.74
C SER A 177 10.34 25.29 -13.43
N ASP A 178 10.71 26.11 -14.42
CA ASP A 178 11.64 27.25 -14.30
C ASP A 178 10.96 28.59 -13.98
N THR A 179 9.62 28.64 -13.91
CA THR A 179 8.87 29.90 -13.73
C THR A 179 8.29 30.11 -12.33
N GLN A 180 7.91 29.04 -11.63
CA GLN A 180 7.11 29.10 -10.39
C GLN A 180 7.72 28.29 -9.23
N CYS A 181 8.96 28.63 -8.84
CA CYS A 181 9.73 27.87 -7.84
C CYS A 181 8.96 27.62 -6.53
N ALA A 182 8.24 28.64 -6.03
CA ALA A 182 7.56 28.59 -4.74
C ALA A 182 6.31 27.69 -4.72
N THR A 183 5.85 27.19 -5.87
CA THR A 183 4.73 26.25 -5.94
C THR A 183 5.12 24.89 -5.37
N CYS A 184 6.35 24.44 -5.64
CA CYS A 184 6.88 23.17 -5.15
C CYS A 184 7.81 23.35 -3.95
N HIS A 185 8.69 24.36 -4.01
CA HIS A 185 9.67 24.65 -2.96
C HIS A 185 9.06 25.49 -1.84
N LEU A 186 8.68 24.85 -0.73
CA LEU A 186 8.06 25.50 0.42
C LEU A 186 9.03 26.43 1.18
N GLY A 187 10.32 26.14 1.06
CA GLY A 187 11.36 26.78 1.86
C GLY A 187 11.16 26.60 3.37
N VAL A 188 12.03 27.22 4.16
CA VAL A 188 12.01 27.05 5.63
C VAL A 188 10.71 27.52 6.29
N LYS A 189 10.08 28.58 5.74
CA LYS A 189 8.82 29.11 6.30
C LYS A 189 7.62 28.22 5.98
N GLY A 190 7.52 27.71 4.75
CA GLY A 190 6.45 26.79 4.37
C GLY A 190 6.58 25.45 5.10
N TYR A 191 7.81 24.92 5.20
CA TYR A 191 8.11 23.72 5.98
C TYR A 191 7.69 23.84 7.45
N ASN A 192 8.09 24.93 8.12
CA ASN A 192 7.73 25.13 9.53
C ASN A 192 6.22 25.28 9.74
N ARG A 193 5.49 25.84 8.77
CA ARG A 193 4.02 25.96 8.83
C ARG A 193 3.34 24.61 8.70
N MET A 194 3.81 23.75 7.80
CA MET A 194 3.33 22.37 7.65
C MET A 194 3.56 21.57 8.94
N GLN A 195 4.79 21.58 9.46
CA GLN A 195 5.14 20.85 10.68
C GLN A 195 4.42 21.37 11.93
N GLY A 196 4.21 22.69 12.03
CA GLY A 196 3.46 23.28 13.13
C GLY A 196 1.97 22.92 13.12
N GLY A 197 1.40 22.63 11.94
CA GLY A 197 0.02 22.14 11.80
C GLY A 197 -0.14 20.67 12.21
N GLU A 198 0.84 19.84 11.91
CA GLU A 198 0.85 18.42 12.31
C GLU A 198 0.91 18.23 13.84
N GLN A 199 1.68 19.07 14.54
CA GLN A 199 1.77 19.05 16.01
C GLN A 199 0.48 19.53 16.70
N ALA A 200 -0.28 20.42 16.06
CA ALA A 200 -1.59 20.84 16.55
C ALA A 200 -2.66 19.75 16.40
N ASN A 201 -2.52 18.84 15.43
CA ASN A 201 -3.45 17.73 15.19
C ASN A 201 -3.18 16.50 16.08
N GLN A 202 -1.96 16.36 16.62
CA GLN A 202 -1.59 15.24 17.51
C GLN A 202 -1.83 15.51 19.01
N SER A 203 -2.23 16.73 19.38
CA SER A 203 -2.50 17.12 20.78
C SER A 203 -3.98 17.13 21.15
N GLY A 204 -4.85 16.64 20.26
CA GLY A 204 -6.28 16.44 20.49
C GLY A 204 -6.66 14.97 20.67
N HIS A 205 -6.20 14.34 21.76
CA HIS A 205 -6.79 13.13 22.33
C HIS A 205 -6.77 13.24 23.86
#